data_AF-A0A8S9BRG5-F1
#
_entry.id   AF-A0A8S9BRG5-F1
#
_cell.length_a   1.000
_cell.length_b   1.000
_cell.length_c   1.000
_cell.angle_alpha   90.00
_cell.angle_beta   90.00
_cell.angle_gamma   90.00
#
_symmetry.space_group_name_H-M   'P 1'
#
loop_
_entity.id
_entity.type
_entity.pdbx_description
1 polymer ?
#
loop_
_entity_poly.entity_id
_entity_poly.type
_entity_poly.pdbx_seq_one_letter_code
_entity_poly.pdbx_strand_id
1 'polypeptide(L)'
;MYLRSYVDVATTAALSWSQFFLGYGGHHGHPGHEIDYYARNLKTISTIYNLTVYPNNLPIILNGSSAVPPELFSANATGRVSPLGNFTTFEDSIEYFFALALVPAPPAYSVFSSAEVVEFSSGCPEVAASVAYLETRVWTGNASEPGPYLSTLKQVAFWRFDKNGAVQDYDAWIPNLNDWNYLAEGKLDITNPAIQAAEIQQLCPAIQQRCVGKNQQYPDIPTCINTLSAKPFGNFDEVWGNNVVCRSVHVILALVNPDTHCPHVGPTGGGKCVDEGYNEGYFDDVELFGRPRGKVFVCDEKGGRGEKGGWGGY
;
A
#
# COMPACT_ATOMS: atom_id res chain seq x y z
N MET A 1 16.29 20.36 -33.59
CA MET A 1 17.60 20.98 -33.92
C MET A 1 17.90 22.00 -32.83
N TYR A 2 18.58 21.58 -31.75
CA TYR A 2 19.63 22.28 -31.01
C TYR A 2 20.05 21.40 -29.82
N LEU A 3 21.28 20.89 -29.92
CA LEU A 3 22.05 20.17 -28.90
C LEU A 3 22.90 21.19 -28.14
N ARG A 4 23.19 20.90 -26.85
CA ARG A 4 24.44 21.15 -26.05
C ARG A 4 24.08 21.58 -24.62
N SER A 5 24.27 20.74 -23.60
CA SER A 5 25.50 20.25 -22.94
C SER A 5 25.85 21.11 -21.72
N TYR A 6 25.87 20.54 -20.51
CA TYR A 6 26.84 20.91 -19.46
C TYR A 6 27.05 19.71 -18.52
N VAL A 7 28.33 19.39 -18.31
CA VAL A 7 28.87 18.39 -17.40
C VAL A 7 29.76 19.13 -16.40
N ASP A 8 29.80 18.62 -15.17
CA ASP A 8 30.74 18.86 -14.06
C ASP A 8 30.65 20.16 -13.25
N VAL A 9 30.50 20.03 -11.92
CA VAL A 9 31.54 20.38 -10.92
C VAL A 9 31.25 19.73 -9.54
N ALA A 10 32.26 18.97 -9.08
CA ALA A 10 32.78 18.74 -7.72
C ALA A 10 32.01 17.96 -6.63
N THR A 11 32.55 16.76 -6.39
CA THR A 11 32.81 16.11 -5.09
C THR A 11 33.58 16.98 -4.09
N THR A 12 33.20 16.97 -2.80
CA THR A 12 34.03 16.62 -1.60
C THR A 12 33.35 17.09 -0.31
N ALA A 13 33.10 16.17 0.64
CA ALA A 13 33.46 16.30 2.06
C ALA A 13 33.09 15.01 2.81
N ALA A 14 34.10 14.34 3.34
CA ALA A 14 33.99 13.19 4.22
C ALA A 14 34.62 13.53 5.58
N LEU A 15 34.13 12.88 6.65
CA LEU A 15 34.72 12.72 7.99
C LEU A 15 34.65 13.99 8.87
N SER A 16 34.37 13.97 10.18
CA SER A 16 34.36 12.92 11.21
C SER A 16 33.56 13.45 12.41
N TRP A 17 32.91 12.60 13.20
CA TRP A 17 32.94 12.71 14.68
C TRP A 17 32.79 11.32 15.28
N SER A 18 33.87 10.88 15.91
CA SER A 18 34.01 9.63 16.64
C SER A 18 33.59 9.79 18.11
N GLN A 19 33.04 8.70 18.65
CA GLN A 19 33.15 8.24 20.04
C GLN A 19 32.40 8.99 21.14
N PHE A 20 31.33 8.34 21.62
CA PHE A 20 31.08 8.20 23.06
C PHE A 20 31.05 6.71 23.40
N PHE A 21 32.09 6.24 24.08
CA PHE A 21 32.12 4.96 24.77
C PHE A 21 31.67 5.19 26.22
N LEU A 22 30.65 4.45 26.65
CA LEU A 22 30.58 3.91 28.02
C LEU A 22 30.01 2.49 27.91
N GLY A 23 30.87 1.51 28.21
CA GLY A 23 30.49 0.10 28.24
C GLY A 23 29.94 -0.32 29.61
N TYR A 24 29.22 -1.45 29.61
CA TYR A 24 29.47 -2.61 30.47
C TYR A 24 28.51 -3.74 30.09
N GLY A 25 29.03 -4.96 29.90
CA GLY A 25 28.23 -6.18 29.72
C GLY A 25 28.84 -7.15 28.72
N GLY A 26 29.88 -7.88 29.13
CA GLY A 26 30.51 -8.91 28.30
C GLY A 26 29.64 -10.17 28.19
N HIS A 27 29.41 -10.63 26.97
CA HIS A 27 29.09 -12.01 26.66
C HIS A 27 30.00 -12.49 25.53
N HIS A 28 30.74 -13.57 25.79
CA HIS A 28 31.53 -14.27 24.78
C HIS A 28 30.59 -14.91 23.74
N GLY A 29 30.55 -14.35 22.54
CA GLY A 29 29.75 -14.83 21.41
C GLY A 29 30.63 -15.44 20.31
N HIS A 30 30.28 -16.64 19.87
CA HIS A 30 30.82 -17.30 18.68
C HIS A 30 30.67 -16.44 17.41
N PRO A 31 31.54 -16.59 16.38
CA PRO A 31 31.46 -15.83 15.14
C PRO A 31 30.40 -16.44 14.20
N GLY A 32 29.13 -16.32 14.59
CA GLY A 32 28.02 -16.34 13.66
C GLY A 32 27.57 -14.90 13.52
N HIS A 33 27.54 -14.35 12.31
CA HIS A 33 26.95 -13.03 12.06
C HIS A 33 25.47 -13.11 12.45
N GLU A 34 25.13 -12.70 13.68
CA GLU A 34 23.74 -12.51 14.07
C GLU A 34 23.19 -11.41 13.18
N ILE A 35 22.21 -11.74 12.34
CA ILE A 35 21.57 -10.78 11.46
C ILE A 35 20.84 -9.79 12.38
N ASP A 36 21.22 -8.51 12.29
CA ASP A 36 20.49 -7.42 12.92
C ASP A 36 19.11 -7.32 12.24
N TYR A 37 18.16 -8.08 12.78
CA TYR A 37 16.82 -8.17 12.24
C TYR A 37 16.06 -6.85 12.40
N TYR A 38 16.40 -6.05 13.41
CA TYR A 38 15.80 -4.74 13.60
C TYR A 38 16.18 -3.83 12.42
N ALA A 39 17.48 -3.70 12.12
CA ALA A 39 17.95 -2.90 11.00
C ALA A 39 17.46 -3.45 9.66
N ARG A 40 17.41 -4.77 9.50
CA ARG A 40 16.87 -5.41 8.30
C ARG A 40 15.39 -5.06 8.09
N ASN A 41 14.55 -5.28 9.10
CA ASN A 41 13.11 -5.05 9.00
C ASN A 41 12.78 -3.57 8.75
N LEU A 42 13.49 -2.66 9.43
CA LEU A 42 13.39 -1.22 9.18
C LEU A 42 13.77 -0.88 7.73
N LYS A 43 14.87 -1.44 7.23
CA LYS A 43 15.30 -1.21 5.83
C LYS A 43 14.26 -1.71 4.84
N THR A 44 13.68 -2.89 5.04
CA THR A 44 12.63 -3.44 4.16
C THR A 44 11.42 -2.51 4.12
N ILE A 45 10.87 -2.14 5.28
CA ILE A 45 9.70 -1.27 5.38
C ILE A 45 9.99 0.13 4.80
N SER A 46 11.12 0.74 5.14
CA SER A 46 11.51 2.05 4.61
C SER A 46 11.69 2.01 3.09
N THR A 47 12.17 0.89 2.53
CA THR A 47 12.28 0.73 1.08
C THR A 47 10.91 0.65 0.42
N ILE A 48 9.96 -0.09 1.02
CA ILE A 48 8.57 -0.14 0.55
C ILE A 48 7.98 1.27 0.51
N TYR A 49 8.02 2.02 1.61
CA TYR A 49 7.48 3.39 1.63
C TYR A 49 8.22 4.35 0.68
N ASN A 50 9.53 4.22 0.51
CA ASN A 50 10.26 5.05 -0.44
C ASN A 50 9.85 4.76 -1.91
N LEU A 51 9.46 3.53 -2.22
CA LEU A 51 8.92 3.16 -3.53
C LEU A 51 7.50 3.66 -3.76
N THR A 52 6.74 4.02 -2.72
CA THR A 52 5.42 4.65 -2.88
C THR A 52 5.51 6.15 -3.21
N VAL A 53 6.68 6.78 -3.06
CA VAL A 53 6.92 8.19 -3.37
C VAL A 53 7.00 8.38 -4.88
N TYR A 54 6.36 9.43 -5.42
CA TYR A 54 6.46 9.74 -6.84
C TYR A 54 7.83 10.34 -7.19
N PRO A 55 8.50 9.94 -8.29
CA PRO A 55 8.08 8.99 -9.33
C PRO A 55 8.58 7.55 -9.12
N ASN A 56 9.07 7.18 -7.93
CA ASN A 56 9.65 5.86 -7.66
C ASN A 56 8.66 4.71 -7.85
N ASN A 57 7.36 4.98 -7.77
CA ASN A 57 6.29 4.00 -8.00
C ASN A 57 6.04 3.70 -9.49
N LEU A 58 6.42 4.61 -10.40
CA LEU A 58 6.09 4.49 -11.84
C LEU A 58 6.62 3.20 -12.49
N PRO A 59 7.85 2.72 -12.25
CA PRO A 59 8.32 1.46 -12.84
C PRO A 59 7.43 0.28 -12.47
N ILE A 60 6.86 0.26 -11.26
CA ILE A 60 6.00 -0.82 -10.76
C ILE A 60 4.61 -0.71 -11.38
N ILE A 61 4.07 0.50 -11.52
CA ILE A 61 2.81 0.72 -12.26
C ILE A 61 2.93 0.24 -13.71
N LEU A 62 4.07 0.50 -14.36
CA LEU A 62 4.27 0.19 -15.78
C LEU A 62 4.63 -1.26 -16.06
N ASN A 63 5.40 -1.91 -15.17
CA ASN A 63 5.94 -3.26 -15.40
C ASN A 63 5.45 -4.30 -14.39
N GLY A 64 4.53 -3.92 -13.49
CA GLY A 64 3.97 -4.77 -12.45
C GLY A 64 5.03 -5.36 -11.52
N SER A 65 4.80 -6.61 -11.11
CA SER A 65 5.65 -7.39 -10.23
C SER A 65 7.12 -7.45 -10.62
N SER A 66 7.43 -7.39 -11.92
CA SER A 66 8.81 -7.48 -12.41
C SER A 66 9.70 -6.29 -12.04
N ALA A 67 9.11 -5.15 -11.68
CA ALA A 67 9.84 -3.95 -11.25
C ALA A 67 9.93 -3.79 -9.73
N VAL A 68 9.31 -4.68 -8.95
CA VAL A 68 9.44 -4.69 -7.50
C VAL A 68 10.82 -5.27 -7.15
N PRO A 69 11.66 -4.58 -6.35
CA PRO A 69 12.93 -5.15 -5.94
C PRO A 69 12.75 -6.52 -5.29
N PRO A 70 13.60 -7.51 -5.65
CA PRO A 70 13.48 -8.86 -5.11
C PRO A 70 13.60 -8.83 -3.59
N GLU A 71 12.93 -9.78 -2.94
CA GLU A 71 12.98 -9.99 -1.48
C GLU A 71 12.33 -8.87 -0.64
N LEU A 72 11.64 -7.89 -1.22
CA LEU A 72 10.84 -6.93 -0.43
C LEU A 72 9.55 -7.56 0.10
N PHE A 73 8.85 -8.29 -0.77
CA PHE A 73 7.65 -9.05 -0.43
C PHE A 73 7.88 -10.52 -0.77
N SER A 74 7.34 -11.40 0.07
CA SER A 74 7.31 -12.83 -0.18
C SER A 74 6.40 -13.13 -1.38
N ALA A 75 6.66 -14.20 -2.13
CA ALA A 75 5.79 -14.61 -3.23
C ALA A 75 4.36 -14.97 -2.77
N ASN A 76 4.18 -15.26 -1.48
CA ASN A 76 2.90 -15.53 -0.86
C ASN A 76 2.43 -14.35 0.00
N ALA A 77 2.81 -13.12 -0.37
CA ALA A 77 2.43 -11.94 0.40
C ALA A 77 0.91 -11.78 0.43
N THR A 78 0.38 -11.52 1.61
CA THR A 78 -1.02 -11.18 1.84
C THR A 78 -1.13 -10.02 2.81
N GLY A 79 -2.26 -9.33 2.83
CA GLY A 79 -2.43 -8.22 3.74
C GLY A 79 -3.84 -7.73 3.90
N ARG A 80 -4.04 -6.97 4.97
CA ARG A 80 -5.24 -6.18 5.21
C ARG A 80 -4.85 -4.73 5.25
N VAL A 81 -5.68 -3.87 4.64
CA VAL A 81 -5.56 -2.43 4.81
C VAL A 81 -6.92 -1.90 5.21
N SER A 82 -7.06 -1.40 6.42
CA SER A 82 -8.27 -0.68 6.82
C SER A 82 -8.15 0.77 6.37
N PRO A 83 -9.10 1.31 5.59
CA PRO A 83 -10.43 0.79 5.27
C PRO A 83 -10.62 0.29 3.81
N LEU A 84 -9.60 -0.29 3.18
CA LEU A 84 -9.66 -0.78 1.79
C LEU A 84 -10.08 -2.25 1.68
N GLY A 85 -9.73 -3.09 2.66
CA GLY A 85 -10.02 -4.51 2.69
C GLY A 85 -8.78 -5.41 2.52
N ASN A 86 -9.01 -6.62 2.01
CA ASN A 86 -8.02 -7.69 1.96
C ASN A 86 -7.32 -7.82 0.59
N PHE A 87 -6.02 -8.09 0.65
CA PHE A 87 -5.08 -8.32 -0.44
C PHE A 87 -4.57 -9.75 -0.30
N THR A 88 -4.95 -10.61 -1.24
CA THR A 88 -4.87 -12.07 -1.10
C THR A 88 -3.74 -12.71 -1.90
N THR A 89 -3.01 -11.90 -2.67
CA THR A 89 -1.90 -12.33 -3.51
C THR A 89 -0.77 -11.32 -3.44
N PHE A 90 0.43 -11.74 -3.86
CA PHE A 90 1.56 -10.85 -4.00
C PHE A 90 1.25 -9.67 -4.94
N GLU A 91 0.58 -9.93 -6.06
CA GLU A 91 0.13 -8.92 -7.00
C GLU A 91 -0.80 -7.89 -6.33
N ASP A 92 -1.80 -8.35 -5.55
CA ASP A 92 -2.68 -7.47 -4.79
C ASP A 92 -1.85 -6.58 -3.83
N SER A 93 -0.87 -7.16 -3.12
CA SER A 93 -0.07 -6.44 -2.14
C SER A 93 0.80 -5.34 -2.76
N ILE A 94 1.49 -5.63 -3.85
CA ILE A 94 2.34 -4.64 -4.52
C ILE A 94 1.48 -3.56 -5.20
N GLU A 95 0.28 -3.91 -5.65
CA GLU A 95 -0.65 -2.96 -6.26
C GLU A 95 -1.15 -1.95 -5.22
N TYR A 96 -1.46 -2.39 -4.01
CA TYR A 96 -1.79 -1.50 -2.90
C TYR A 96 -0.69 -0.48 -2.63
N PHE A 97 0.55 -0.93 -2.41
CA PHE A 97 1.63 -0.02 -2.03
C PHE A 97 2.02 0.92 -3.18
N PHE A 98 2.04 0.43 -4.43
CA PHE A 98 2.69 1.15 -5.52
C PHE A 98 1.74 1.68 -6.59
N ALA A 99 0.61 1.02 -6.86
CA ALA A 99 -0.34 1.45 -7.89
C ALA A 99 -1.45 2.37 -7.35
N LEU A 100 -1.81 2.24 -6.08
CA LEU A 100 -2.68 3.22 -5.40
C LEU A 100 -1.91 4.45 -4.89
N ALA A 101 -0.59 4.43 -4.97
CA ALA A 101 0.21 5.63 -4.72
C ALA A 101 -0.11 6.73 -5.74
N LEU A 102 -0.15 7.98 -5.27
CA LEU A 102 -0.59 9.12 -6.05
C LEU A 102 0.28 9.34 -7.31
N VAL A 103 -0.38 9.37 -8.47
CA VAL A 103 0.18 9.81 -9.74
C VAL A 103 -0.44 11.16 -10.10
N PRO A 104 0.35 12.17 -10.49
CA PRO A 104 -0.17 13.51 -10.69
C PRO A 104 -1.12 13.56 -11.89
N ALA A 105 -2.39 13.82 -11.61
CA ALA A 105 -3.45 14.00 -12.61
C ALA A 105 -4.39 15.14 -12.20
N PRO A 106 -5.11 15.77 -13.16
CA PRO A 106 -6.17 16.71 -12.83
C PRO A 106 -7.20 16.10 -11.85
N PRO A 107 -7.82 16.91 -10.98
CA PRO A 107 -7.64 18.36 -10.87
C PRO A 107 -6.46 18.78 -9.96
N ALA A 108 -6.02 17.93 -9.04
CA ALA A 108 -5.13 18.33 -7.96
C ALA A 108 -3.63 18.13 -8.24
N TYR A 109 -3.28 17.22 -9.15
CA TYR A 109 -1.90 16.84 -9.44
C TYR A 109 -1.10 16.44 -8.20
N SER A 110 -1.77 15.86 -7.22
CA SER A 110 -1.16 15.48 -5.95
C SER A 110 -0.22 14.30 -6.10
N VAL A 111 0.83 14.30 -5.29
CA VAL A 111 1.81 13.22 -5.19
C VAL A 111 2.23 13.01 -3.75
N PHE A 112 2.67 11.80 -3.41
CA PHE A 112 3.54 11.62 -2.26
C PHE A 112 4.94 12.12 -2.64
N SER A 113 5.42 13.17 -1.98
CA SER A 113 6.74 13.77 -2.24
C SER A 113 7.85 13.22 -1.34
N SER A 114 7.47 12.66 -0.20
CA SER A 114 8.38 11.97 0.71
C SER A 114 7.61 10.95 1.54
N ALA A 115 8.31 9.95 2.05
CA ALA A 115 7.78 9.01 3.01
C ALA A 115 8.83 8.72 4.09
N GLU A 116 8.42 8.76 5.35
CA GLU A 116 9.29 8.54 6.50
C GLU A 116 8.64 7.58 7.49
N VAL A 117 9.39 6.57 7.93
CA VAL A 117 9.02 5.73 9.07
C VAL A 117 9.42 6.48 10.33
N VAL A 118 8.43 7.08 10.99
CA VAL A 118 8.64 7.96 12.16
C VAL A 118 8.58 7.22 13.49
N GLU A 119 7.94 6.05 13.50
CA GLU A 119 7.94 5.14 14.64
C GLU A 119 8.17 3.73 14.13
N PHE A 120 9.02 2.97 14.82
CA PHE A 120 9.34 1.61 14.44
C PHE A 120 9.69 0.76 15.66
N SER A 121 9.20 -0.47 15.68
CA SER A 121 9.60 -1.48 16.64
C SER A 121 9.68 -2.85 15.96
N SER A 122 10.67 -3.65 16.33
CA SER A 122 10.75 -5.05 15.90
C SER A 122 11.16 -5.90 17.10
N GLY A 123 10.20 -6.64 17.63
CA GLY A 123 10.38 -7.47 18.83
C GLY A 123 11.11 -8.80 18.55
N CYS A 124 11.10 -9.24 17.30
CA CYS A 124 11.65 -10.50 16.83
C CYS A 124 11.91 -10.42 15.32
N PRO A 125 12.66 -11.38 14.74
CA PRO A 125 12.96 -11.37 13.32
C PRO A 125 11.71 -11.31 12.43
N GLU A 126 10.65 -12.00 12.82
CA GLU A 126 9.46 -12.21 12.02
C GLU A 126 8.39 -11.14 12.21
N VAL A 127 8.47 -10.24 13.20
CA VAL A 127 7.43 -9.21 13.43
C VAL A 127 8.02 -7.81 13.62
N ALA A 128 7.36 -6.83 13.03
CA ALA A 128 7.56 -5.42 13.32
C ALA A 128 6.25 -4.64 13.33
N ALA A 129 6.28 -3.44 13.91
CA ALA A 129 5.23 -2.44 13.81
C ALA A 129 5.85 -1.10 13.42
N SER A 130 5.12 -0.31 12.64
CA SER A 130 5.58 1.01 12.18
C SER A 130 4.46 2.05 12.13
N VAL A 131 4.86 3.31 12.24
CA VAL A 131 4.07 4.45 11.75
C VAL A 131 4.85 5.13 10.64
N ALA A 132 4.22 5.31 9.49
CA ALA A 132 4.77 6.02 8.35
C ALA A 132 3.99 7.28 8.03
N TYR A 133 4.71 8.35 7.73
CA TYR A 133 4.19 9.63 7.25
C TYR A 133 4.51 9.77 5.78
N LEU A 134 3.48 9.95 4.95
CA LEU A 134 3.61 10.21 3.52
C LEU A 134 3.16 11.65 3.23
N GLU A 135 4.13 12.51 2.96
CA GLU A 135 3.87 13.93 2.70
C GLU A 135 3.23 14.09 1.33
N THR A 136 2.07 14.74 1.30
CA THR A 136 1.27 14.96 0.09
C THR A 136 1.41 16.40 -0.37
N ARG A 137 1.85 16.60 -1.60
CA ARG A 137 2.07 17.92 -2.21
C ARG A 137 1.57 17.97 -3.64
N VAL A 138 1.37 19.17 -4.16
CA VAL A 138 1.07 19.37 -5.59
C VAL A 138 2.33 19.17 -6.43
N TRP A 139 2.25 18.38 -7.49
CA TRP A 139 3.34 18.20 -8.44
C TRP A 139 3.53 19.43 -9.33
N THR A 140 4.76 19.94 -9.40
CA THR A 140 5.16 21.13 -10.18
C THR A 140 5.94 20.77 -11.45
N GLY A 141 6.21 19.49 -11.70
CA GLY A 141 7.14 19.04 -12.74
C GLY A 141 8.55 18.72 -12.22
N ASN A 142 8.86 18.98 -10.96
CA ASN A 142 10.18 18.75 -10.36
C ASN A 142 10.07 18.01 -9.01
N ALA A 143 10.68 16.81 -8.92
CA ALA A 143 10.64 15.99 -7.70
C ALA A 143 11.50 16.54 -6.57
N SER A 144 12.55 17.30 -6.88
CA SER A 144 13.40 17.94 -5.87
C SER A 144 12.78 19.23 -5.31
N GLU A 145 11.78 19.77 -5.99
CA GLU A 145 11.08 21.00 -5.62
C GLU A 145 9.56 20.81 -5.74
N PRO A 146 8.97 19.90 -4.94
CA PRO A 146 7.56 19.65 -4.99
C PRO A 146 6.79 20.91 -4.55
N GLY A 147 5.61 21.10 -5.10
CA GLY A 147 4.82 22.32 -4.93
C GLY A 147 4.23 22.51 -3.53
N PRO A 148 3.13 23.27 -3.43
CA PRO A 148 2.44 23.51 -2.17
C PRO A 148 2.15 22.22 -1.39
N TYR A 149 2.39 22.26 -0.08
CA TYR A 149 1.98 21.23 0.87
C TYR A 149 0.44 21.15 0.94
N LEU A 150 -0.10 19.93 0.93
CA LEU A 150 -1.53 19.68 1.06
C LEU A 150 -1.86 19.05 2.42
N SER A 151 -1.20 17.93 2.73
CA SER A 151 -1.44 17.13 3.93
C SER A 151 -0.31 16.11 4.14
N THR A 152 -0.40 15.32 5.20
CA THR A 152 0.44 14.14 5.44
C THR A 152 -0.47 12.96 5.74
N LEU A 153 -0.39 11.90 4.93
CA LEU A 153 -1.08 10.65 5.22
C LEU A 153 -0.31 9.91 6.31
N LYS A 154 -1.03 9.43 7.32
CA LYS A 154 -0.49 8.55 8.36
C LYS A 154 -0.91 7.12 8.05
N GLN A 155 0.03 6.18 8.12
CA GLN A 155 -0.28 4.76 8.12
C GLN A 155 0.34 4.09 9.34
N VAL A 156 -0.46 3.32 10.06
CA VAL A 156 -0.02 2.44 11.14
C VAL A 156 -0.02 1.03 10.58
N ALA A 157 1.05 0.26 10.74
CA ALA A 157 1.11 -1.08 10.17
C ALA A 157 1.81 -2.07 11.09
N PHE A 158 1.28 -3.29 11.12
CA PHE A 158 1.92 -4.47 11.65
C PHE A 158 2.41 -5.33 10.49
N TRP A 159 3.60 -5.89 10.64
CA TRP A 159 4.31 -6.58 9.59
C TRP A 159 4.76 -7.94 10.08
N ARG A 160 4.65 -8.94 9.21
CA ARG A 160 5.25 -10.25 9.38
C ARG A 160 6.22 -10.53 8.26
N PHE A 161 7.42 -11.01 8.60
CA PHE A 161 8.46 -11.33 7.63
C PHE A 161 8.64 -12.84 7.51
N ASP A 162 8.98 -13.29 6.31
CA ASP A 162 9.45 -14.64 6.09
C ASP A 162 10.90 -14.82 6.57
N LYS A 163 11.42 -16.05 6.45
CA LYS A 163 12.79 -16.39 6.89
C LYS A 163 13.90 -15.60 6.20
N ASN A 164 13.63 -15.01 5.04
CA ASN A 164 14.58 -14.21 4.27
C ASN A 164 14.49 -12.71 4.64
N GLY A 165 13.48 -12.31 5.40
CA GLY A 165 13.22 -10.91 5.74
C GLY A 165 12.35 -10.17 4.73
N ALA A 166 11.69 -10.89 3.82
CA ALA A 166 10.68 -10.33 2.93
C ALA A 166 9.34 -10.23 3.66
N VAL A 167 8.54 -9.19 3.40
CA VAL A 167 7.20 -9.04 3.99
C VAL A 167 6.30 -10.15 3.47
N GLN A 168 5.82 -11.01 4.37
CA GLN A 168 4.87 -12.07 4.08
C GLN A 168 3.43 -11.64 4.41
N ASP A 169 3.22 -11.02 5.56
CA ASP A 169 1.89 -10.58 5.98
C ASP A 169 1.95 -9.13 6.45
N TYR A 170 0.89 -8.35 6.22
CA TYR A 170 0.75 -7.02 6.81
C TYR A 170 -0.70 -6.70 7.18
N ASP A 171 -0.88 -5.95 8.26
CA ASP A 171 -2.17 -5.35 8.63
C ASP A 171 -1.93 -3.86 8.86
N ALA A 172 -2.40 -3.06 7.92
CA ALA A 172 -2.21 -1.62 7.88
C ALA A 172 -3.53 -0.89 8.13
N TRP A 173 -3.43 0.27 8.76
CA TRP A 173 -4.56 1.15 9.04
C TRP A 173 -4.22 2.59 8.67
N ILE A 174 -5.10 3.19 7.88
CA ILE A 174 -5.05 4.61 7.52
C ILE A 174 -6.24 5.30 8.18
N PRO A 175 -6.04 6.02 9.30
CA PRO A 175 -7.12 6.75 9.95
C PRO A 175 -7.55 7.97 9.12
N ASN A 176 -8.86 8.23 9.11
CA ASN A 176 -9.48 9.39 8.44
C ASN A 176 -9.04 9.54 6.98
N LEU A 177 -9.08 8.44 6.23
CA LEU A 177 -8.68 8.41 4.83
C LEU A 177 -9.59 9.32 3.99
N ASN A 178 -10.86 9.50 4.38
CA ASN A 178 -11.76 10.45 3.72
C ASN A 178 -11.28 11.90 3.80
N ASP A 179 -10.88 12.35 4.99
CA ASP A 179 -10.40 13.73 5.18
C ASP A 179 -9.09 13.98 4.44
N TRP A 180 -8.20 12.97 4.41
CA TRP A 180 -6.98 13.06 3.63
C TRP A 180 -7.29 13.16 2.12
N ASN A 181 -8.20 12.33 1.59
CA ASN A 181 -8.58 12.40 0.17
C ASN A 181 -9.22 13.74 -0.18
N TYR A 182 -10.06 14.30 0.69
CA TYR A 182 -10.60 15.66 0.49
C TYR A 182 -9.45 16.67 0.26
N LEU A 183 -8.38 16.63 1.05
CA LEU A 183 -7.24 17.53 0.86
C LEU A 183 -6.40 17.18 -0.38
N ALA A 184 -6.16 15.89 -0.63
CA ALA A 184 -5.36 15.39 -1.74
C ALA A 184 -6.03 15.58 -3.10
N GLU A 185 -7.36 15.59 -3.18
CA GLU A 185 -8.13 15.78 -4.42
C GLU A 185 -8.52 17.24 -4.67
N GLY A 186 -7.91 18.19 -3.94
CA GLY A 186 -8.14 19.62 -4.16
C GLY A 186 -9.44 20.12 -3.54
N LYS A 187 -9.84 19.55 -2.38
CA LYS A 187 -11.02 19.90 -1.60
C LYS A 187 -12.34 19.53 -2.29
N LEU A 188 -12.36 18.37 -2.93
CA LEU A 188 -13.55 17.80 -3.55
C LEU A 188 -14.53 17.31 -2.48
N ASP A 189 -15.63 18.04 -2.27
CA ASP A 189 -16.66 17.66 -1.30
C ASP A 189 -17.57 16.57 -1.86
N ILE A 190 -17.19 15.31 -1.64
CA ILE A 190 -17.96 14.14 -2.06
C ILE A 190 -19.26 13.92 -1.27
N THR A 191 -19.57 14.75 -0.27
CA THR A 191 -20.89 14.74 0.39
C THR A 191 -21.94 15.50 -0.41
N ASN A 192 -21.51 16.35 -1.35
CA ASN A 192 -22.39 17.13 -2.21
C ASN A 192 -23.02 16.26 -3.32
N PRO A 193 -24.36 16.13 -3.41
CA PRO A 193 -25.02 15.29 -4.42
C PRO A 193 -24.70 15.65 -5.87
N ALA A 194 -24.43 16.94 -6.16
CA ALA A 194 -24.05 17.36 -7.50
C ALA A 194 -22.65 16.86 -7.88
N ILE A 195 -21.72 16.85 -6.91
CA ILE A 195 -20.38 16.28 -7.09
C ILE A 195 -20.48 14.76 -7.25
N GLN A 196 -21.26 14.09 -6.41
CA GLN A 196 -21.49 12.65 -6.53
C GLN A 196 -22.03 12.25 -7.91
N ALA A 197 -23.01 13.00 -8.42
CA ALA A 197 -23.54 12.78 -9.75
C ALA A 197 -22.48 13.00 -10.84
N ALA A 198 -21.66 14.05 -10.73
CA ALA A 198 -20.57 14.33 -11.66
C ALA A 198 -19.50 13.23 -11.65
N GLU A 199 -19.12 12.72 -10.49
CA GLU A 199 -18.19 11.60 -10.34
C GLU A 199 -18.72 10.33 -11.02
N ILE A 200 -19.99 9.99 -10.83
CA ILE A 200 -20.61 8.84 -11.52
C ILE A 200 -20.58 9.04 -13.05
N GLN A 201 -20.83 10.25 -13.53
CA GLN A 201 -20.80 10.58 -14.96
C GLN A 201 -19.39 10.45 -15.56
N GLN A 202 -18.33 10.64 -14.77
CA GLN A 202 -16.94 10.42 -15.21
C GLN A 202 -16.49 8.96 -15.05
N LEU A 203 -16.92 8.31 -13.97
CA LEU A 203 -16.56 6.95 -13.64
C LEU A 203 -17.08 5.96 -14.69
N CYS A 204 -18.33 6.10 -15.15
CA CYS A 204 -18.91 5.14 -16.09
C CYS A 204 -18.22 5.09 -17.47
N PRO A 205 -17.87 6.22 -18.11
CA PRO A 205 -16.99 6.21 -19.28
C PRO A 205 -15.64 5.55 -19.02
N ALA A 206 -15.01 5.81 -17.87
CA ALA A 206 -13.73 5.18 -17.50
C ALA A 206 -13.86 3.66 -17.35
N ILE A 207 -14.93 3.18 -16.72
CA ILE A 207 -15.25 1.74 -16.62
C ILE A 207 -15.39 1.15 -18.03
N GLN A 208 -16.20 1.74 -18.90
CA GLN A 208 -16.42 1.21 -20.25
C GLN A 208 -15.18 1.25 -21.13
N GLN A 209 -14.26 2.19 -20.89
CA GLN A 209 -12.99 2.26 -21.61
C GLN A 209 -12.03 1.14 -21.19
N ARG A 210 -11.99 0.79 -19.90
CA ARG A 210 -11.00 -0.14 -19.32
C ARG A 210 -11.51 -1.58 -19.28
N CYS A 211 -12.80 -1.77 -19.04
CA CYS A 211 -13.44 -3.05 -18.86
C CYS A 211 -14.21 -3.44 -20.12
N VAL A 212 -13.52 -4.09 -21.06
CA VAL A 212 -14.03 -4.46 -22.39
C VAL A 212 -13.97 -5.97 -22.61
N GLY A 213 -14.68 -6.47 -23.65
CA GLY A 213 -14.66 -7.89 -24.01
C GLY A 213 -15.14 -8.77 -22.86
N LYS A 214 -14.33 -9.78 -22.47
CA LYS A 214 -14.65 -10.67 -21.34
C LYS A 214 -14.79 -9.94 -19.99
N ASN A 215 -14.21 -8.75 -19.87
CA ASN A 215 -14.22 -7.95 -18.65
C ASN A 215 -15.33 -6.90 -18.65
N GLN A 216 -16.17 -6.83 -19.68
CA GLN A 216 -17.26 -5.85 -19.75
C GLN A 216 -18.25 -6.04 -18.60
N GLN A 217 -18.52 -4.96 -17.85
CA GLN A 217 -19.39 -4.98 -16.68
C GLN A 217 -20.79 -4.40 -16.93
N TYR A 218 -20.90 -3.50 -17.91
CA TYR A 218 -22.13 -2.81 -18.25
C TYR A 218 -22.37 -2.87 -19.76
N PRO A 219 -23.64 -3.00 -20.21
CA PRO A 219 -23.93 -3.00 -21.64
C PRO A 219 -23.60 -1.64 -22.29
N ASP A 220 -23.86 -0.54 -21.58
CA ASP A 220 -23.62 0.82 -22.02
C ASP A 220 -23.42 1.81 -20.85
N ILE A 221 -22.98 3.03 -21.17
CA ILE A 221 -22.74 4.11 -20.19
C ILE A 221 -24.03 4.49 -19.43
N PRO A 222 -25.20 4.69 -20.09
CA PRO A 222 -26.44 5.02 -19.37
C PRO A 222 -26.85 3.95 -18.34
N THR A 223 -26.69 2.66 -18.64
CA THR A 223 -26.98 1.57 -17.72
C THR A 223 -26.03 1.60 -16.52
N CYS A 224 -24.74 1.88 -16.76
CA CYS A 224 -23.78 2.10 -15.68
C CYS A 224 -24.21 3.24 -14.76
N ILE A 225 -24.53 4.42 -15.33
CA ILE A 225 -24.95 5.59 -14.55
C ILE A 225 -26.17 5.27 -13.71
N ASN A 226 -27.23 4.71 -14.31
CA ASN A 226 -28.45 4.35 -13.59
C ASN A 226 -28.17 3.34 -12.46
N THR A 227 -27.28 2.37 -12.70
CA THR A 227 -26.93 1.37 -11.69
C THR A 227 -26.15 1.99 -10.54
N LEU A 228 -25.16 2.83 -10.82
CA LEU A 228 -24.32 3.45 -9.79
C LEU A 228 -25.05 4.57 -9.04
N SER A 229 -25.94 5.32 -9.68
CA SER A 229 -26.79 6.31 -9.01
C SER A 229 -27.80 5.68 -8.04
N ALA A 230 -28.08 4.38 -8.16
CA ALA A 230 -28.93 3.65 -7.23
C ALA A 230 -28.15 3.03 -6.04
N LYS A 231 -26.82 3.18 -6.00
CA LYS A 231 -25.97 2.71 -4.90
C LYS A 231 -25.64 3.86 -3.95
N PRO A 232 -25.32 3.57 -2.67
CA PRO A 232 -24.69 4.55 -1.81
C PRO A 232 -23.42 5.09 -2.47
N PHE A 233 -23.17 6.39 -2.37
CA PHE A 233 -21.92 6.95 -2.90
C PHE A 233 -20.72 6.45 -2.08
N GLY A 234 -20.86 6.43 -0.76
CA GLY A 234 -19.82 6.02 0.17
C GLY A 234 -18.83 7.15 0.48
N ASN A 235 -17.75 6.81 1.18
CA ASN A 235 -16.63 7.69 1.48
C ASN A 235 -15.35 6.84 1.56
N PHE A 236 -14.19 7.49 1.73
CA PHE A 236 -12.94 6.73 1.78
C PHE A 236 -12.63 6.07 3.14
N ASP A 237 -13.50 6.19 4.14
CA ASP A 237 -13.39 5.44 5.39
C ASP A 237 -14.08 4.07 5.33
N GLU A 238 -14.74 3.74 4.20
CA GLU A 238 -15.48 2.50 3.94
C GLU A 238 -15.26 2.00 2.49
N VAL A 239 -14.00 1.98 2.03
CA VAL A 239 -13.60 1.70 0.63
C VAL A 239 -13.79 0.23 0.23
N TRP A 240 -14.19 -0.65 1.15
CA TRP A 240 -14.58 -2.03 0.86
C TRP A 240 -16.09 -2.20 0.60
N GLY A 241 -16.92 -1.21 0.97
CA GLY A 241 -18.38 -1.35 0.91
C GLY A 241 -18.97 -1.41 -0.51
N ASN A 242 -20.25 -1.78 -0.62
CA ASN A 242 -20.98 -1.79 -1.89
C ASN A 242 -21.39 -0.38 -2.34
N ASN A 243 -20.40 0.48 -2.56
CA ASN A 243 -20.59 1.90 -2.84
C ASN A 243 -19.83 2.35 -4.11
N VAL A 244 -19.98 3.62 -4.48
CA VAL A 244 -19.35 4.21 -5.68
C VAL A 244 -17.86 4.48 -5.44
N VAL A 245 -17.46 4.89 -4.23
CA VAL A 245 -16.05 5.14 -3.87
C VAL A 245 -15.18 3.88 -3.99
N CYS A 246 -15.64 2.71 -3.56
CA CYS A 246 -14.92 1.44 -3.79
C CYS A 246 -14.68 1.20 -5.28
N ARG A 247 -15.69 1.50 -6.11
CA ARG A 247 -15.61 1.30 -7.56
C ARG A 247 -14.71 2.31 -8.26
N SER A 248 -14.58 3.54 -7.75
CA SER A 248 -13.62 4.51 -8.28
C SER A 248 -12.18 4.08 -8.01
N VAL A 249 -11.91 3.43 -6.87
CA VAL A 249 -10.59 2.82 -6.62
C VAL A 249 -10.33 1.67 -7.59
N HIS A 250 -11.27 0.75 -7.75
CA HIS A 250 -11.06 -0.39 -8.65
C HIS A 250 -11.02 -0.03 -10.14
N VAL A 251 -11.64 1.08 -10.58
CA VAL A 251 -11.45 1.51 -11.98
C VAL A 251 -10.01 1.94 -12.23
N ILE A 252 -9.34 2.57 -11.26
CA ILE A 252 -7.92 2.95 -11.34
C ILE A 252 -7.07 1.68 -11.50
N LEU A 253 -7.30 0.69 -10.65
CA LEU A 253 -6.56 -0.57 -10.63
C LEU A 253 -6.79 -1.42 -11.89
N ALA A 254 -7.95 -1.30 -12.53
CA ALA A 254 -8.22 -1.96 -13.82
C ALA A 254 -7.28 -1.51 -14.95
N LEU A 255 -6.52 -0.41 -14.80
CA LEU A 255 -5.45 -0.05 -15.74
C LEU A 255 -4.26 -1.03 -15.68
N VAL A 256 -4.00 -1.60 -14.51
CA VAL A 256 -2.86 -2.48 -14.26
C VAL A 256 -3.27 -3.94 -14.47
N ASN A 257 -4.40 -4.35 -13.88
CA ASN A 257 -4.89 -5.74 -13.93
C ASN A 257 -6.41 -5.80 -14.18
N PRO A 258 -6.87 -5.59 -15.42
CA PRO A 258 -8.30 -5.53 -15.73
C PRO A 258 -9.05 -6.83 -15.43
N ASP A 259 -8.39 -7.99 -15.56
CA ASP A 259 -9.02 -9.29 -15.29
C ASP A 259 -9.44 -9.44 -13.82
N THR A 260 -8.69 -8.82 -12.91
CA THR A 260 -8.97 -8.86 -11.46
C THR A 260 -9.92 -7.73 -11.06
N HIS A 261 -9.69 -6.49 -11.50
CA HIS A 261 -10.45 -5.34 -10.96
C HIS A 261 -11.74 -5.00 -11.71
N CYS A 262 -11.90 -5.41 -12.96
CA CYS A 262 -13.15 -5.14 -13.68
C CYS A 262 -14.37 -5.78 -13.03
N PRO A 263 -14.35 -7.04 -12.56
CA PRO A 263 -15.46 -7.59 -11.79
C PRO A 263 -15.89 -6.71 -10.60
N HIS A 264 -14.95 -5.99 -9.98
CA HIS A 264 -15.22 -5.19 -8.77
C HIS A 264 -15.96 -3.89 -9.07
N VAL A 265 -15.79 -3.30 -10.26
CA VAL A 265 -16.52 -2.09 -10.66
C VAL A 265 -17.96 -2.36 -11.08
N GLY A 266 -18.32 -3.64 -11.28
CA GLY A 266 -19.63 -4.06 -11.79
C GLY A 266 -20.77 -3.96 -10.77
N PRO A 267 -22.01 -4.32 -11.21
CA PRO A 267 -23.22 -4.23 -10.38
C PRO A 267 -23.14 -5.03 -9.07
N THR A 268 -22.52 -6.22 -9.12
CA THR A 268 -22.37 -7.13 -7.98
C THR A 268 -21.18 -6.77 -7.09
N GLY A 269 -20.25 -5.93 -7.57
CA GLY A 269 -19.03 -5.60 -6.86
C GLY A 269 -17.95 -6.69 -6.88
N GLY A 270 -18.19 -7.81 -7.60
CA GLY A 270 -17.20 -8.87 -7.81
C GLY A 270 -16.61 -9.48 -6.54
N GLY A 271 -17.31 -9.38 -5.40
CA GLY A 271 -16.82 -9.83 -4.10
C GLY A 271 -15.83 -8.88 -3.40
N LYS A 272 -15.43 -7.76 -4.02
CA LYS A 272 -14.58 -6.74 -3.37
C LYS A 272 -15.35 -5.48 -2.97
N CYS A 273 -16.19 -4.93 -3.85
CA CYS A 273 -17.08 -3.81 -3.50
C CYS A 273 -18.42 -4.32 -2.98
N VAL A 274 -18.39 -4.94 -1.80
CA VAL A 274 -19.53 -5.60 -1.17
C VAL A 274 -19.62 -5.20 0.31
N ASP A 275 -20.83 -5.16 0.86
CA ASP A 275 -20.99 -4.89 2.28
C ASP A 275 -20.59 -6.12 3.08
N GLU A 276 -19.42 -6.07 3.70
CA GLU A 276 -18.89 -7.03 4.65
C GLU A 276 -19.34 -6.74 6.10
N GLY A 277 -19.64 -7.79 6.86
CA GLY A 277 -19.94 -7.65 8.28
C GLY A 277 -18.69 -7.29 9.08
N TYR A 278 -18.82 -6.44 10.11
CA TYR A 278 -17.69 -6.07 10.99
C TYR A 278 -16.91 -7.28 11.55
N ASN A 279 -17.61 -8.35 11.91
CA ASN A 279 -16.99 -9.56 12.47
C ASN A 279 -16.40 -10.51 11.41
N GLU A 280 -16.63 -10.22 10.14
CA GLU A 280 -16.17 -11.04 9.00
C GLU A 280 -14.80 -10.50 8.56
N GLY A 281 -14.72 -9.29 8.00
CA GLY A 281 -13.50 -8.76 7.39
C GLY A 281 -12.35 -8.38 8.32
N TYR A 282 -12.64 -7.99 9.56
CA TYR A 282 -11.60 -7.53 10.49
C TYR A 282 -10.91 -8.67 11.24
N PHE A 283 -11.48 -9.88 11.22
CA PHE A 283 -11.06 -10.98 12.08
C PHE A 283 -10.94 -12.32 11.35
N ASP A 284 -10.82 -12.29 10.03
CA ASP A 284 -10.67 -13.43 9.12
C ASP A 284 -9.20 -13.88 8.97
N ASP A 285 -8.36 -13.68 9.99
CA ASP A 285 -6.92 -13.96 9.94
C ASP A 285 -6.57 -15.39 9.46
N VAL A 286 -7.44 -16.36 9.71
CA VAL A 286 -7.26 -17.75 9.27
C VAL A 286 -7.39 -17.86 7.75
N GLU A 287 -8.37 -17.18 7.17
CA GLU A 287 -8.61 -17.17 5.73
C GLU A 287 -7.55 -16.33 5.01
N LEU A 288 -7.26 -15.13 5.53
CA LEU A 288 -6.34 -14.20 4.90
C LEU A 288 -4.86 -14.60 5.06
N PHE A 289 -4.43 -14.87 6.30
CA PHE A 289 -3.02 -15.06 6.63
C PHE A 289 -2.65 -16.54 6.86
N GLY A 290 -3.63 -17.45 6.81
CA GLY A 290 -3.41 -18.86 7.14
C GLY A 290 -3.01 -19.10 8.60
N ARG A 291 -3.33 -18.18 9.51
CA ARG A 291 -2.88 -18.20 10.91
C ARG A 291 -4.04 -18.01 11.89
N PRO A 292 -3.96 -18.57 13.11
CA PRO A 292 -5.01 -18.36 14.11
C PRO A 292 -5.23 -16.87 14.41
N ARG A 293 -6.49 -16.50 14.63
CA ARG A 293 -6.90 -15.13 14.96
C ARG A 293 -6.05 -14.55 16.09
N GLY A 294 -5.50 -13.35 15.88
CA GLY A 294 -4.65 -12.65 16.85
C GLY A 294 -3.27 -13.28 17.07
N LYS A 295 -2.82 -14.18 16.18
CA LYS A 295 -1.49 -14.80 16.22
C LYS A 295 -0.60 -14.46 15.03
N VAL A 296 -1.06 -13.63 14.10
CA VAL A 296 -0.32 -13.27 12.89
C VAL A 296 0.91 -12.42 13.25
N PHE A 297 0.67 -11.30 13.93
CA PHE A 297 1.70 -10.31 14.29
C PHE A 297 2.19 -10.47 15.73
N VAL A 298 2.37 -11.72 16.16
CA VAL A 298 2.97 -12.07 17.45
C VAL A 298 4.24 -12.87 17.17
N CYS A 299 5.31 -12.58 17.92
CA CYS A 299 6.54 -13.34 17.80
C CYS A 299 6.30 -14.84 18.06
N ASP A 300 6.94 -15.68 17.27
CA ASP A 300 6.87 -17.12 17.43
C ASP A 300 7.51 -17.48 18.79
N GLU A 301 6.96 -18.48 19.48
CA GLU A 301 7.40 -18.84 20.84
C GLU A 301 8.89 -19.22 20.86
N LYS A 302 9.71 -18.28 21.37
CA LYS A 302 11.18 -18.35 21.54
C LYS A 302 11.95 -19.00 20.38
N GLY A 303 12.10 -18.20 19.33
CA GLY A 303 13.28 -18.20 18.47
C GLY A 303 13.21 -19.21 17.34
N GLY A 304 13.21 -18.71 16.11
CA GLY A 304 13.35 -19.50 14.89
C GLY A 304 14.47 -20.54 14.99
N ARG A 305 14.10 -21.76 15.36
CA ARG A 305 14.68 -22.99 14.85
C ARG A 305 13.50 -23.84 14.42
N GLY A 306 13.32 -23.91 13.11
CA GLY A 306 12.45 -24.90 12.52
C GLY A 306 12.76 -26.29 13.08
N GLU A 307 11.69 -27.07 13.22
CA GLU A 307 11.70 -28.52 13.36
C GLU A 307 12.55 -29.11 14.50
N LYS A 308 11.86 -29.44 15.60
CA LYS A 308 12.01 -30.78 16.16
C LYS A 308 10.69 -31.52 16.05
N GLY A 309 10.40 -31.97 14.84
CA GLY A 309 9.65 -33.22 14.67
C GLY A 309 10.46 -34.33 15.32
N GLY A 310 9.89 -34.94 16.36
CA GLY A 310 10.56 -35.97 17.13
C GLY A 310 9.60 -36.58 18.13
N TRP A 311 8.60 -37.30 17.60
CA TRP A 311 7.96 -38.36 18.34
C TRP A 311 9.05 -39.29 18.89
N GLY A 312 9.12 -39.39 20.20
CA GLY A 312 9.92 -40.37 20.91
C GLY A 312 9.09 -40.86 22.07
N GLY A 313 8.27 -41.89 21.83
CA GLY A 313 7.69 -42.67 22.91
C GLY A 313 8.80 -43.38 23.67
N TYR A 314 8.69 -43.36 25.00
CA TYR A 314 8.62 -44.51 25.90
C TYR A 314 8.07 -44.01 27.24
#